data_AF-A0AAW4BVJ8-F1
#
_entry.id   AF-A0AAW4BVJ8-F1
#
_cell.length_a   1.000
_cell.length_b   1.000
_cell.length_c   1.000
_cell.angle_alpha   90.00
_cell.angle_beta   90.00
_cell.angle_gamma   90.00
#
_symmetry.space_group_name_H-M   'P 1'
#
loop_
_entity.id
_entity.type
_entity.pdbx_description
1 polymer ?
#
loop_
_entity_poly.entity_id
_entity_poly.type
_entity_poly.pdbx_seq_one_letter_code
_entity_poly.pdbx_strand_id
1 'polypeptide(L)'
;MQTVEMQRDDHLVSELLYGQAQPLCGSGLDDARLIQIAKTEFAERAFCIVRNWMILDIMLPDNELQKVVAAGQHPIVLLAHVITYDSQSSQPCQAPLVTGYGEDLYGCFFEAGPKMYVLAGRGARRYAAKPALVALEQMTTEAYAYG
;
A
#
# COMPACT_ATOMS: atom_id res chain seq x y z
N MET A 1 -12.95 20.23 -21.89
CA MET A 1 -11.74 19.38 -22.00
C MET A 1 -11.42 18.69 -20.66
N GLN A 2 -11.64 19.33 -19.51
CA GLN A 2 -11.48 18.72 -18.16
C GLN A 2 -12.41 17.52 -17.87
N THR A 3 -13.58 17.46 -18.49
CA THR A 3 -14.59 16.42 -18.20
C THR A 3 -14.21 15.03 -18.70
N VAL A 4 -13.31 14.93 -19.68
CA VAL A 4 -12.92 13.63 -20.29
C VAL A 4 -11.76 12.99 -19.55
N GLU A 5 -10.84 13.80 -18.99
CA GLU A 5 -9.71 13.30 -18.19
C GLU A 5 -10.20 12.78 -16.84
N MET A 6 -11.07 13.53 -16.15
CA MET A 6 -11.63 13.13 -14.85
C MET A 6 -12.49 11.86 -14.94
N GLN A 7 -13.15 11.61 -16.08
CA GLN A 7 -13.93 10.38 -16.31
C GLN A 7 -13.05 9.17 -16.68
N ARG A 8 -11.83 9.40 -17.19
CA ARG A 8 -10.85 8.36 -17.52
C ARG A 8 -10.13 7.87 -16.28
N ASP A 9 -9.81 8.78 -15.36
CA ASP A 9 -9.12 8.45 -14.11
C ASP A 9 -10.02 7.60 -13.19
N ASP A 10 -11.31 7.91 -13.11
CA ASP A 10 -12.29 7.11 -12.35
C ASP A 10 -12.42 5.67 -12.89
N HIS A 11 -12.40 5.48 -14.21
CA HIS A 11 -12.45 4.15 -14.81
C HIS A 11 -11.19 3.32 -14.52
N LEU A 12 -10.01 3.94 -14.57
CA LEU A 12 -8.74 3.29 -14.25
C LEU A 12 -8.66 2.87 -12.78
N VAL A 13 -9.15 3.71 -11.87
CA VAL A 13 -9.25 3.37 -10.44
C VAL A 13 -10.29 2.29 -10.20
N SER A 14 -11.42 2.33 -10.90
CA SER A 14 -12.45 1.29 -10.81
C SER A 14 -11.94 -0.08 -11.27
N GLU A 15 -11.25 -0.16 -12.41
CA GLU A 15 -10.60 -1.40 -12.85
C GLU A 15 -9.55 -1.89 -11.84
N LEU A 16 -8.78 -0.96 -11.28
CA LEU A 16 -7.79 -1.28 -10.26
C LEU A 16 -8.41 -1.84 -8.98
N LEU A 17 -9.53 -1.29 -8.51
CA LEU A 17 -10.18 -1.75 -7.27
C LEU A 17 -11.05 -3.00 -7.49
N TYR A 18 -11.74 -3.10 -8.63
CA TYR A 18 -12.79 -4.10 -8.87
C TYR A 18 -12.50 -5.13 -9.97
N GLY A 19 -11.46 -4.94 -10.78
CA GLY A 19 -10.95 -5.94 -11.73
C GLY A 19 -10.45 -7.26 -11.11
N GLN A 20 -9.76 -8.09 -11.88
CA GLN A 20 -9.23 -9.37 -11.39
C GLN A 20 -8.06 -9.14 -10.41
N ALA A 21 -8.03 -9.92 -9.33
CA ALA A 21 -6.99 -9.85 -8.31
C ALA A 21 -6.51 -11.24 -7.93
N GLN A 22 -5.20 -11.37 -7.68
CA GLN A 22 -4.66 -12.55 -7.05
C GLN A 22 -4.90 -12.44 -5.53
N PRO A 23 -5.65 -13.36 -4.91
CA PRO A 23 -5.83 -13.33 -3.46
C PRO A 23 -4.49 -13.60 -2.77
N LEU A 24 -4.18 -12.80 -1.75
CA LEU A 24 -3.04 -13.01 -0.87
C LEU A 24 -3.52 -13.20 0.58
N CYS A 25 -2.70 -13.91 1.35
CA CYS A 25 -2.91 -14.08 2.77
C CYS A 25 -1.73 -13.48 3.52
N GLY A 26 -2.02 -12.52 4.38
CA GLY A 26 -1.09 -12.01 5.37
C GLY A 26 -1.12 -12.90 6.61
N SER A 27 -0.75 -12.33 7.75
CA SER A 27 -0.81 -13.06 9.02
C SER A 27 -2.25 -13.37 9.43
N GLY A 28 -2.50 -14.59 9.87
CA GLY A 28 -3.79 -15.03 10.42
C GLY A 28 -4.02 -14.61 11.88
N LEU A 29 -3.07 -13.90 12.49
CA LEU A 29 -3.15 -13.45 13.87
C LEU A 29 -4.08 -12.24 14.03
N ASP A 30 -4.63 -12.08 15.24
CA ASP A 30 -5.35 -10.88 15.63
C ASP A 30 -4.40 -9.68 15.81
N ASP A 31 -4.97 -8.48 15.85
CA ASP A 31 -4.20 -7.24 15.94
C ASP A 31 -3.39 -7.15 17.24
N ALA A 32 -3.95 -7.56 18.38
CA ALA A 32 -3.24 -7.48 19.65
C ALA A 32 -1.97 -8.34 19.63
N ARG A 33 -2.06 -9.55 19.06
CA ARG A 33 -0.91 -10.44 18.94
C ARG A 33 0.11 -9.93 17.94
N LEU A 34 -0.33 -9.38 16.81
CA LEU A 34 0.55 -8.76 15.84
C LEU A 34 1.29 -7.56 16.42
N ILE A 35 0.61 -6.70 17.18
CA ILE A 35 1.24 -5.55 17.86
C ILE A 35 2.34 -6.03 18.81
N GLN A 36 2.06 -7.05 19.62
CA GLN A 36 3.05 -7.58 20.57
C GLN A 36 4.30 -8.09 19.85
N ILE A 37 4.14 -8.90 18.81
CA ILE A 37 5.26 -9.46 18.05
C ILE A 37 6.02 -8.33 17.34
N ALA A 38 5.32 -7.46 16.63
CA ALA A 38 5.93 -6.37 15.87
C ALA A 38 6.70 -5.38 16.77
N LYS A 39 6.25 -5.11 17.99
CA LYS A 39 7.01 -4.30 18.97
C LYS A 39 8.34 -4.94 19.37
N THR A 40 8.40 -6.26 19.40
CA THR A 40 9.64 -6.99 19.72
C THR A 40 10.56 -7.05 18.51
N GLU A 41 10.04 -7.40 17.34
CA GLU A 41 10.82 -7.57 16.10
C GLU A 41 11.31 -6.24 15.53
N PHE A 42 10.50 -5.18 15.62
CA PHE A 42 10.79 -3.86 15.03
C PHE A 42 11.05 -2.79 16.10
N ALA A 43 11.69 -3.14 17.21
CA ALA A 43 11.92 -2.21 18.32
C ALA A 43 12.63 -0.90 17.91
N GLU A 44 13.47 -0.96 16.86
CA GLU A 44 14.24 0.17 16.34
C GLU A 44 13.65 0.78 15.06
N ARG A 45 12.51 0.27 14.56
CA ARG A 45 11.91 0.70 13.30
C ARG A 45 10.43 1.01 13.47
N ALA A 46 9.96 2.09 12.82
CA ALA A 46 8.54 2.38 12.79
C ALA A 46 7.78 1.29 12.03
N PHE A 47 6.60 0.89 12.52
CA PHE A 47 5.78 -0.11 11.86
C PHE A 47 4.28 0.19 11.95
N CYS A 48 3.55 -0.32 10.96
CA CYS A 48 2.10 -0.27 10.91
C CYS A 48 1.53 -1.68 10.79
N ILE A 49 0.35 -1.93 11.35
CA ILE A 49 -0.44 -3.13 11.08
C ILE A 49 -1.59 -2.73 10.18
N VAL A 50 -1.72 -3.45 9.07
CA VAL A 50 -2.65 -3.11 8.01
C VAL A 50 -3.61 -4.27 7.77
N ARG A 51 -4.90 -3.97 7.71
CA ARG A 51 -5.96 -4.87 7.26
C ARG A 51 -6.59 -4.34 6.00
N ASN A 52 -7.23 -5.24 5.24
CA ASN A 52 -7.84 -4.92 3.95
C ASN A 52 -6.83 -4.20 3.05
N TRP A 53 -5.77 -4.90 2.68
CA TRP A 53 -4.65 -4.31 1.95
C TRP A 53 -4.53 -4.90 0.55
N MET A 54 -3.86 -4.15 -0.32
CA MET A 54 -3.57 -4.58 -1.67
C MET A 54 -2.14 -4.23 -2.06
N ILE A 55 -1.43 -5.17 -2.67
CA ILE A 55 -0.14 -4.95 -3.32
C ILE A 55 -0.39 -4.64 -4.79
N LEU A 56 0.16 -3.55 -5.28
CA LEU A 56 0.02 -3.08 -6.64
C LEU A 56 1.36 -3.19 -7.36
N ASP A 57 1.46 -4.09 -8.34
CA ASP A 57 2.56 -4.16 -9.29
C ASP A 57 2.38 -3.08 -10.35
N ILE A 58 3.20 -2.03 -10.24
CA ILE A 58 3.12 -0.87 -11.11
C ILE A 58 3.85 -1.17 -12.42
N MET A 59 3.11 -1.12 -13.52
CA MET A 59 3.65 -1.28 -14.86
C MET A 59 4.37 0.01 -15.26
N LEU A 60 5.70 -0.03 -15.21
CA LEU A 60 6.58 1.07 -15.58
C LEU A 60 7.27 0.82 -16.92
N PRO A 61 7.53 1.89 -17.69
CA PRO A 61 8.44 1.80 -18.82
C PRO A 61 9.88 1.54 -18.36
N ASP A 62 10.70 0.91 -19.21
CA ASP A 62 12.04 0.45 -18.85
C ASP A 62 12.93 1.55 -18.23
N ASN A 63 12.89 2.75 -18.79
CA ASN A 63 13.69 3.89 -18.31
C ASN A 63 13.34 4.31 -16.86
N GLU A 64 12.11 4.11 -16.43
CA GLU A 64 11.67 4.38 -15.07
C GLU A 64 11.93 3.19 -14.15
N LEU A 65 11.66 1.98 -14.64
CA LEU A 65 11.94 0.74 -13.91
C LEU A 65 13.43 0.67 -13.50
N GLN A 66 14.34 1.03 -14.41
CA GLN A 66 15.77 1.06 -14.11
C GLN A 66 16.11 2.05 -12.97
N LYS A 67 15.40 3.17 -12.88
CA LYS A 67 15.63 4.15 -11.78
C LYS A 67 15.15 3.61 -10.44
N VAL A 68 13.98 2.96 -10.43
CA VAL A 68 13.42 2.33 -9.22
C VAL A 68 14.35 1.23 -8.72
N VAL A 69 14.80 0.34 -9.60
CA VAL A 69 15.73 -0.74 -9.25
C VAL A 69 17.10 -0.20 -8.82
N ALA A 70 17.62 0.83 -9.47
CA ALA A 70 18.88 1.47 -9.07
C ALA A 70 18.80 2.14 -7.69
N ALA A 71 17.60 2.49 -7.22
CA ALA A 71 17.35 2.99 -5.87
C ALA A 71 17.18 1.86 -4.83
N GLY A 72 17.33 0.59 -5.22
CA GLY A 72 17.10 -0.56 -4.33
C GLY A 72 15.61 -0.86 -4.08
N GLN A 73 14.73 -0.34 -4.92
CA GLN A 73 13.29 -0.50 -4.79
C GLN A 73 12.73 -1.43 -5.88
N HIS A 74 11.52 -1.90 -5.64
CA HIS A 74 10.69 -2.66 -6.56
C HIS A 74 9.48 -1.81 -6.96
N PRO A 75 8.97 -1.96 -8.20
CA PRO A 75 7.78 -1.24 -8.67
C PRO A 75 6.49 -1.82 -8.07
N ILE A 76 6.49 -2.07 -6.76
CA ILE A 76 5.35 -2.55 -5.99
C ILE A 76 4.95 -1.49 -4.98
N VAL A 77 3.65 -1.29 -4.80
CA VAL A 77 3.11 -0.30 -3.86
C VAL A 77 2.08 -0.98 -2.96
N LEU A 78 2.01 -0.57 -1.70
CA LEU A 78 0.96 -1.00 -0.78
C LEU A 78 -0.17 0.04 -0.74
N LEU A 79 -1.38 -0.40 -1.07
CA LEU A 79 -2.62 0.29 -0.73
C LEU A 79 -3.18 -0.31 0.57
N ALA A 80 -3.10 0.47 1.64
CA ALA A 80 -3.56 0.13 2.97
C ALA A 80 -4.92 0.79 3.22
N HIS A 81 -6.03 0.04 3.14
CA HIS A 81 -7.35 0.64 3.40
C HIS A 81 -7.61 0.86 4.89
N VAL A 82 -7.09 0.01 5.78
CA VAL A 82 -7.29 0.13 7.22
C VAL A 82 -5.97 -0.09 7.95
N ILE A 83 -5.49 0.94 8.65
CA ILE A 83 -4.32 0.84 9.54
C ILE A 83 -4.84 0.66 10.96
N THR A 84 -4.76 -0.56 11.48
CA THR A 84 -5.26 -0.89 12.83
C THR A 84 -4.31 -0.45 13.93
N TYR A 85 -3.03 -0.21 13.59
CA TYR A 85 -2.04 0.31 14.51
C TYR A 85 -0.90 1.00 13.74
N ASP A 86 -0.47 2.17 14.19
CA ASP A 86 0.77 2.82 13.77
C ASP A 86 1.64 3.03 15.02
N SER A 87 2.88 2.55 15.00
CA SER A 87 3.80 2.63 16.14
C SER A 87 4.20 4.06 16.50
N GLN A 88 4.14 5.00 15.55
CA GLN A 88 4.52 6.40 15.78
C GLN A 88 3.41 7.21 16.44
N SER A 89 2.16 7.03 16.01
CA SER A 89 1.00 7.69 16.63
C SER A 89 0.44 6.91 17.82
N SER A 90 0.76 5.61 17.91
CA SER A 90 0.14 4.64 18.82
C SER A 90 -1.40 4.59 18.71
N GLN A 91 -1.94 4.98 17.56
CA GLN A 91 -3.38 5.04 17.28
C GLN A 91 -3.69 4.44 15.90
N PRO A 92 -4.88 3.84 15.71
CA PRO A 92 -5.34 3.41 14.41
C PRO A 92 -5.55 4.60 13.47
N CYS A 93 -5.33 4.41 12.18
CA CYS A 93 -5.68 5.36 11.13
C CYS A 93 -6.69 4.70 10.18
N GLN A 94 -7.89 5.30 10.10
CA GLN A 94 -8.96 4.78 9.23
C GLN A 94 -8.90 5.37 7.81
N ALA A 95 -8.03 6.35 7.58
CA ALA A 95 -7.82 6.89 6.24
C ALA A 95 -6.95 5.92 5.43
N PRO A 96 -7.30 5.67 4.16
CA PRO A 96 -6.52 4.82 3.28
C PRO A 96 -5.17 5.48 2.95
N LEU A 97 -4.11 4.68 2.98
CA LEU A 97 -2.74 5.10 2.69
C LEU A 97 -2.23 4.38 1.44
N VAL A 98 -1.60 5.12 0.53
CA VAL A 98 -0.79 4.57 -0.55
C VAL A 98 0.68 4.83 -0.21
N THR A 99 1.50 3.77 -0.18
CA THR A 99 2.93 3.92 0.09
C THR A 99 3.69 4.38 -1.16
N GLY A 100 4.95 4.75 -0.98
CA GLY A 100 5.88 4.75 -2.12
C GLY A 100 6.20 3.33 -2.59
N TYR A 101 7.14 3.23 -3.54
CA TYR A 101 7.68 1.96 -4.00
C TYR A 101 8.31 1.16 -2.84
N GLY A 102 8.00 -0.12 -2.81
CA GLY A 102 8.50 -1.04 -1.79
C GLY A 102 9.96 -1.39 -2.01
N GLU A 103 10.68 -1.60 -0.92
CA GLU A 103 12.07 -2.08 -0.89
C GLU A 103 12.10 -3.61 -0.77
N ASP A 104 11.15 -4.19 -0.04
CA ASP A 104 11.00 -5.65 0.08
C ASP A 104 9.54 -6.05 0.36
N LEU A 105 9.19 -7.27 -0.03
CA LEU A 105 7.94 -7.93 0.31
C LEU A 105 8.23 -9.40 0.60
N TYR A 106 8.26 -9.76 1.88
CA TYR A 106 8.52 -11.13 2.33
C TYR A 106 7.47 -11.63 3.31
N GLY A 107 6.78 -12.71 2.94
CA GLY A 107 5.69 -13.27 3.73
C GLY A 107 4.56 -12.25 3.95
N CYS A 108 4.36 -11.84 5.20
CA CYS A 108 3.38 -10.82 5.59
C CYS A 108 4.00 -9.46 5.92
N PHE A 109 5.25 -9.23 5.52
CA PHE A 109 5.97 -8.00 5.80
C PHE A 109 6.27 -7.25 4.50
N PHE A 110 5.87 -5.98 4.45
CA PHE A 110 6.13 -5.09 3.34
C PHE A 110 6.96 -3.90 3.81
N GLU A 111 8.08 -3.65 3.15
CA GLU A 111 9.00 -2.59 3.48
C GLU A 111 8.84 -1.43 2.49
N ALA A 112 8.59 -0.22 2.98
CA ALA A 112 8.59 0.97 2.14
C ALA A 112 9.09 2.19 2.93
N GLY A 113 10.26 2.69 2.55
CA GLY A 113 10.91 3.81 3.22
C GLY A 113 11.17 3.51 4.70
N PRO A 114 10.90 4.46 5.61
CA PRO A 114 11.27 4.30 7.01
C PRO A 114 10.37 3.30 7.77
N LYS A 115 9.24 2.86 7.20
CA LYS A 115 8.23 2.06 7.89
C LYS A 115 8.16 0.62 7.40
N MET A 116 7.94 -0.28 8.35
CA MET A 116 7.53 -1.66 8.08
C MET A 116 6.01 -1.79 8.13
N TYR A 117 5.41 -2.48 7.16
CA TYR A 117 3.97 -2.74 7.14
C TYR A 117 3.73 -4.23 7.35
N VAL A 118 3.06 -4.56 8.44
CA VAL A 118 2.64 -5.92 8.78
C VAL A 118 1.25 -6.15 8.21
N LEU A 119 1.18 -7.00 7.21
CA LEU A 119 -0.01 -7.34 6.44
C LEU A 119 -0.84 -8.37 7.21
N ALA A 120 -2.00 -7.96 7.72
CA ALA A 120 -2.89 -8.78 8.53
C ALA A 120 -4.12 -9.24 7.74
N GLY A 121 -4.50 -10.50 7.92
CA GLY A 121 -5.68 -11.09 7.29
C GLY A 121 -5.57 -11.22 5.77
N ARG A 122 -6.72 -11.08 5.10
CA ARG A 122 -6.81 -11.22 3.64
C ARG A 122 -6.33 -9.94 2.96
N GLY A 123 -5.60 -10.10 1.87
CA GLY A 123 -5.25 -9.04 0.95
C GLY A 123 -5.34 -9.52 -0.49
N ALA A 124 -4.88 -8.68 -1.40
CA ALA A 124 -4.84 -9.00 -2.81
C ALA A 124 -3.59 -8.43 -3.48
N ARG A 125 -3.24 -8.97 -4.64
CA ARG A 125 -2.19 -8.43 -5.51
C ARG A 125 -2.76 -8.18 -6.91
N ARG A 126 -2.39 -7.05 -7.50
CA ARG A 126 -2.88 -6.62 -8.82
C ARG A 126 -1.79 -5.90 -9.61
N TYR A 127 -1.91 -5.96 -10.93
CA TYR A 127 -1.17 -5.07 -11.81
C TYR A 127 -1.92 -3.75 -11.97
N ALA A 128 -1.17 -2.65 -11.96
CA ALA A 128 -1.70 -1.32 -12.12
C ALA A 128 -0.87 -0.52 -13.13
N ALA A 129 -1.52 0.24 -13.99
CA ALA A 129 -0.82 1.23 -14.79
C ALA A 129 -0.43 2.42 -13.91
N LYS A 130 0.74 3.03 -14.18
CA LYS A 130 1.21 4.20 -13.43
C LYS A 130 0.16 5.34 -13.29
N PRO A 131 -0.65 5.69 -14.31
CA PRO A 131 -1.69 6.72 -14.14
C PRO A 131 -2.73 6.37 -13.06
N ALA A 132 -3.06 5.09 -12.88
CA ALA A 132 -3.99 4.66 -11.84
C ALA A 132 -3.40 4.85 -10.43
N LEU A 133 -2.09 4.65 -10.27
CA LEU A 133 -1.39 4.96 -9.02
C LEU A 133 -1.45 6.46 -8.72
N VAL A 134 -1.18 7.32 -9.71
CA VAL A 134 -1.24 8.78 -9.52
C VAL A 134 -2.64 9.23 -9.11
N ALA A 135 -3.69 8.69 -9.75
CA ALA A 135 -5.06 8.98 -9.37
C ALA A 135 -5.38 8.52 -7.94
N LEU A 136 -4.91 7.34 -7.53
CA LEU A 136 -5.07 6.85 -6.14
C LEU A 136 -4.36 7.74 -5.12
N GLU A 137 -3.14 8.19 -5.39
CA GLU A 137 -2.38 9.08 -4.51
C GLU A 137 -3.10 10.42 -4.32
N GLN A 138 -3.70 10.97 -5.39
CA GLN A 138 -4.52 12.18 -5.32
C GLN A 138 -5.76 11.97 -4.45
N MET A 139 -6.53 10.90 -4.68
CA MET A 139 -7.74 10.60 -3.90
C MET A 139 -7.45 10.36 -2.42
N THR A 140 -6.34 9.68 -2.10
CA THR A 140 -5.95 9.44 -0.70
C THR A 140 -5.48 10.71 -0.01
N THR A 141 -4.74 11.59 -0.71
CA THR A 141 -4.33 12.90 -0.17
C THR A 141 -5.53 13.78 0.15
N GLU A 142 -6.56 13.79 -0.70
CA GLU A 142 -7.80 14.52 -0.47
C GLU A 142 -8.56 13.98 0.75
N ALA A 143 -8.59 12.66 0.94
CA ALA A 143 -9.22 12.05 2.12
C ALA A 143 -8.53 12.45 3.44
N TYR A 144 -7.20 12.62 3.44
CA TYR A 144 -6.46 13.15 4.59
C TYR A 144 -6.64 14.65 4.81
N ALA A 145 -6.88 15.44 3.75
CA ALA A 145 -7.06 16.89 3.86
C ALA A 145 -8.42 17.31 4.47
N TYR A 146 -9.40 16.42 4.44
CA TYR A 146 -10.76 16.65 4.96
C TYR A 146 -11.13 15.78 6.18
N GLY A 147 -10.17 15.04 6.74
CA GLY A 147 -10.35 14.12 7.88
C GLY A 147 -9.89 14.68 9.23
#